data_AF-A0A0T9RCX9-F1
#
_entry.id   AF-A0A0T9RCX9-F1
#
_cell.length_a   1.000
_cell.length_b   1.000
_cell.length_c   1.000
_cell.angle_alpha   90.00
_cell.angle_beta   90.00
_cell.angle_gamma   90.00
#
_symmetry.space_group_name_H-M   'P 1'
#
loop_
_entity.id
_entity.type
_entity.pdbx_description
1 polymer ?
#
loop_
_entity_poly.entity_id
_entity_poly.type
_entity_poly.pdbx_seq_one_letter_code
_entity_poly.pdbx_strand_id
1 'polypeptide(L)'
;MSGKKGFFALVLIILLAYLSAWLMVYQQSKRYFDFAEQRYAAGDYILALKGMNKIELYRHDVYSGGYQQVIDDWRHGMLVYRPDFYYQALARSSDLLARASDQQLAEFIATYTEIDTRFVAEAATCLLARYRQRGESANQRTMEEYLAEAFPAHALRTSSQLDAGCNTDS
;
A
#
# COMPACT_ATOMS: atom_id res chain seq x y z
N MET A 1 8.59 32.82 -39.17
CA MET A 1 9.51 32.28 -38.13
C MET A 1 9.00 32.41 -36.69
N SER A 2 7.83 33.03 -36.41
CA SER A 2 7.31 33.20 -35.04
C SER A 2 6.63 31.93 -34.47
N GLY A 3 5.83 31.20 -35.28
CA GLY A 3 5.07 30.04 -34.81
C GLY A 3 5.90 28.86 -34.28
N LYS A 4 7.08 28.60 -34.86
CA LYS A 4 7.99 27.53 -34.39
C LYS A 4 8.61 27.85 -33.03
N LYS A 5 8.92 29.13 -32.77
CA LYS A 5 9.48 29.58 -31.49
C LYS A 5 8.43 29.53 -30.38
N GLY A 6 7.19 29.94 -30.68
CA GLY A 6 6.06 29.85 -29.75
C GLY A 6 5.71 28.41 -29.40
N PHE A 7 5.68 27.51 -30.39
CA PHE A 7 5.47 26.08 -30.15
C PHE A 7 6.58 25.47 -29.28
N PHE A 8 7.85 25.77 -29.58
CA PHE A 8 8.98 25.29 -28.77
C PHE A 8 8.93 25.79 -27.33
N ALA A 9 8.58 27.07 -27.13
CA ALA A 9 8.41 27.63 -25.79
C ALA A 9 7.28 26.94 -25.01
N LEU A 10 6.15 26.67 -25.66
CA LEU A 10 5.03 25.93 -25.04
C LEU A 10 5.46 24.51 -24.63
N VAL A 11 6.11 23.77 -25.53
CA VAL A 11 6.62 22.43 -25.23
C VAL A 11 7.60 22.46 -24.05
N LEU A 12 8.50 23.44 -24.01
CA LEU A 12 9.45 23.59 -22.91
C LEU A 12 8.75 23.83 -21.57
N ILE A 13 7.72 24.69 -21.54
CA ILE A 13 6.94 24.96 -20.32
C ILE A 13 6.24 23.69 -19.84
N ILE A 14 5.63 22.93 -20.75
CA ILE A 14 4.97 21.66 -20.40
C ILE A 14 5.98 20.66 -19.83
N LEU A 15 7.15 20.53 -20.45
CA LEU A 15 8.22 19.65 -19.97
C LEU A 15 8.72 20.06 -18.58
N LEU A 16 8.95 21.36 -18.35
CA LEU A 16 9.38 21.86 -17.04
C LEU A 16 8.31 21.63 -15.96
N ALA A 17 7.03 21.86 -16.28
CA ALA A 17 5.92 21.60 -15.37
C ALA A 17 5.84 20.10 -15.02
N TYR A 18 5.97 19.22 -16.03
CA TYR A 18 5.97 17.78 -15.85
C TYR A 18 7.14 17.33 -14.96
N LEU A 19 8.36 17.77 -15.24
CA LEU A 19 9.54 17.42 -14.45
C LEU A 19 9.45 17.93 -13.00
N SER A 20 8.89 19.12 -12.81
CA SER A 20 8.69 19.69 -11.49
C SER A 20 7.67 18.88 -10.68
N ALA A 21 6.54 18.52 -11.29
CA ALA A 21 5.55 17.67 -10.66
C ALA A 21 6.13 16.29 -10.31
N TRP A 22 6.88 15.68 -11.24
CA TRP A 22 7.57 14.42 -11.01
C TRP A 22 8.51 14.50 -9.81
N LEU A 23 9.33 15.56 -9.74
CA LEU A 23 10.31 15.73 -8.65
C LEU A 23 9.63 15.94 -7.29
N MET A 24 8.52 16.69 -7.23
CA MET A 24 7.75 16.87 -6.00
C MET A 24 7.17 15.54 -5.50
N VAL A 25 6.56 14.76 -6.40
CA VAL A 25 6.02 13.43 -6.07
C VAL A 25 7.14 12.50 -5.62
N TYR A 26 8.30 12.53 -6.29
CA TYR A 26 9.48 11.76 -5.89
C TYR A 26 9.96 12.09 -4.48
N GLN A 27 10.14 13.37 -4.16
CA GLN A 27 10.61 13.78 -2.84
C GLN A 27 9.60 13.44 -1.74
N GLN A 28 8.30 13.63 -2.00
CA GLN A 28 7.27 13.29 -1.02
C GLN A 28 7.19 11.78 -0.76
N SER A 29 7.06 10.99 -1.83
CA SER A 29 6.93 9.54 -1.73
C SER A 29 8.20 8.89 -1.18
N LYS A 30 9.39 9.44 -1.46
CA LYS A 30 10.62 8.96 -0.83
C LYS A 30 10.60 9.15 0.69
N ARG A 31 10.09 10.29 1.20
CA ARG A 31 9.94 10.52 2.64
C ARG A 31 8.97 9.52 3.28
N TYR A 32 7.85 9.23 2.62
CA TYR A 32 6.91 8.20 3.07
C TYR A 32 7.55 6.82 3.09
N PHE A 33 8.31 6.48 2.04
CA PHE A 33 9.05 5.22 1.99
C PHE A 33 10.05 5.09 3.13
N ASP A 34 10.82 6.15 3.42
CA ASP A 34 11.82 6.12 4.50
C ASP A 34 11.18 6.01 5.89
N PHE A 35 10.05 6.70 6.10
CA PHE A 35 9.25 6.51 7.30
C PHE A 35 8.73 5.07 7.42
N ALA A 36 8.19 4.52 6.33
CA ALA A 36 7.65 3.16 6.30
C ALA A 36 8.73 2.11 6.59
N GLU A 37 9.92 2.23 6.00
CA GLU A 37 11.04 1.31 6.28
C GLU A 37 11.48 1.38 7.75
N GLN A 38 11.50 2.57 8.37
CA GLN A 38 11.81 2.70 9.81
C GLN A 38 10.78 1.97 10.67
N ARG A 39 9.48 2.11 10.36
CA ARG A 39 8.40 1.42 11.09
C ARG A 39 8.39 -0.08 10.84
N TYR A 40 8.64 -0.50 9.61
CA TYR A 40 8.80 -1.89 9.26
C TYR A 40 9.93 -2.53 10.08
N ALA A 41 11.10 -1.87 10.16
CA ALA A 41 12.24 -2.36 10.94
C ALA A 41 11.96 -2.42 12.45
N ALA A 42 11.06 -1.57 12.96
CA ALA A 42 10.61 -1.58 14.35
C ALA A 42 9.53 -2.64 14.64
N GLY A 43 8.99 -3.33 13.62
CA GLY A 43 7.86 -4.26 13.75
C GLY A 43 6.48 -3.60 13.78
N ASP A 44 6.42 -2.28 13.57
CA ASP A 44 5.18 -1.49 13.52
C ASP A 44 4.49 -1.63 12.15
N TYR A 45 4.10 -2.86 11.77
CA TYR A 45 3.70 -3.18 10.40
C TYR A 45 2.46 -2.41 9.89
N ILE A 46 1.46 -2.19 10.75
CA ILE A 46 0.26 -1.40 10.38
C ILE A 46 0.66 0.04 10.05
N LEU A 47 1.51 0.64 10.90
CA LEU A 47 1.98 2.02 10.72
C LEU A 47 2.92 2.12 9.51
N ALA A 48 3.72 1.10 9.23
CA ALA A 48 4.53 1.01 8.02
C ALA A 48 3.67 0.97 6.74
N LEU A 49 2.57 0.21 6.76
CA LEU A 49 1.68 0.07 5.61
C LEU A 49 0.83 1.33 5.37
N LYS A 50 0.16 1.82 6.41
CA LYS A 50 -0.86 2.90 6.30
C LYS A 50 -0.30 4.30 6.54
N GLY A 51 0.82 4.41 7.26
CA GLY A 51 1.32 5.69 7.75
C GLY A 51 0.54 6.19 8.96
N MET A 52 0.86 7.40 9.39
CA MET A 52 0.23 8.04 10.54
C MET A 52 -1.28 8.20 10.34
N ASN A 53 -2.05 8.04 11.40
CA ASN A 53 -3.46 8.38 11.37
C ASN A 53 -3.64 9.90 11.33
N LYS A 54 -4.41 10.41 10.36
CA LYS A 54 -4.64 11.86 10.22
C LYS A 54 -5.35 12.48 11.42
N ILE A 55 -6.11 11.69 12.18
CA ILE A 55 -6.84 12.13 13.38
C ILE A 55 -5.88 12.35 14.56
N GLU A 56 -4.75 11.64 14.57
CA GLU A 56 -3.75 11.69 15.64
C GLU A 56 -2.68 12.79 15.42
N LEU A 57 -2.73 13.48 14.28
CA LEU A 57 -1.80 14.57 13.97
C LEU A 57 -2.21 15.85 14.69
N TYR A 58 -1.30 16.41 15.47
CA TYR A 58 -1.43 17.79 15.90
C TYR A 58 -1.20 18.74 14.72
N ARG A 59 -1.70 19.97 14.83
CA ARG A 59 -1.62 20.99 13.77
C ARG A 59 -0.19 21.26 13.25
N HIS A 60 0.83 20.97 14.07
CA HIS A 60 2.24 21.19 13.74
C HIS A 60 2.97 19.93 13.29
N ASP A 61 2.31 18.76 13.29
CA ASP A 61 2.94 17.51 12.92
C ASP A 61 3.02 17.37 11.40
N VAL A 62 4.17 16.90 10.93
CA VAL A 62 4.36 16.57 9.51
C VAL A 62 3.79 15.18 9.27
N TYR A 63 2.72 15.11 8.48
CA TYR A 63 2.13 13.85 8.06
C TYR A 63 3.17 12.95 7.38
N SER A 64 3.25 11.70 7.83
CA SER A 64 4.06 10.66 7.22
C SER A 64 3.16 9.51 6.78
N GLY A 65 3.01 9.34 5.47
CA GLY A 65 2.34 8.21 4.86
C GLY A 65 3.19 6.93 4.92
N GLY A 66 2.53 5.78 4.76
CA GLY A 66 3.17 4.47 4.67
C GLY A 66 3.41 4.01 3.24
N TYR A 67 3.74 2.72 3.06
CA TYR A 67 3.91 2.11 1.74
C TYR A 67 2.69 2.30 0.83
N GLN A 68 1.47 2.29 1.38
CA GLN A 68 0.26 2.55 0.62
C GLN A 68 0.30 3.91 -0.09
N GLN A 69 0.73 4.96 0.60
CA GLN A 69 0.78 6.31 0.03
C GLN A 69 1.84 6.38 -1.08
N VAL A 70 2.99 5.71 -0.90
CA VAL A 70 4.00 5.56 -1.95
C VAL A 70 3.38 4.90 -3.19
N ILE A 71 2.64 3.82 -3.00
CA ILE A 71 2.00 3.10 -4.12
C ILE A 71 0.97 3.99 -4.80
N ASP A 72 0.14 4.70 -4.05
CA ASP A 72 -0.92 5.56 -4.58
C ASP A 72 -0.39 6.75 -5.38
N ASP A 73 0.65 7.41 -4.87
CA ASP A 73 1.30 8.57 -5.51
C ASP A 73 1.82 8.23 -6.92
N TRP A 74 2.24 6.98 -7.14
CA TRP A 74 2.83 6.52 -8.41
C TRP A 74 1.91 5.65 -9.27
N ARG A 75 0.85 5.07 -8.70
CA ARG A 75 -0.08 4.17 -9.41
C ARG A 75 -0.99 4.92 -10.37
N HIS A 76 -1.51 6.08 -9.95
CA HIS A 76 -2.49 6.85 -10.72
C HIS A 76 -1.89 8.08 -11.42
N GLY A 77 -0.60 8.34 -11.25
CA GLY A 77 0.07 9.46 -11.91
C GLY A 77 0.21 9.23 -13.41
N MET A 78 0.09 10.31 -14.20
CA MET A 78 0.56 10.34 -15.60
C MET A 78 2.10 10.27 -15.72
N LEU A 79 2.79 10.00 -14.60
CA LEU A 79 4.24 9.98 -14.50
C LEU A 79 4.73 8.64 -15.04
N VAL A 80 5.38 8.70 -16.21
CA VAL A 80 5.78 7.51 -16.98
C VAL A 80 6.83 6.67 -16.27
N TYR A 81 7.77 7.32 -15.57
CA TYR A 81 8.86 6.64 -14.88
C TYR A 81 8.61 6.59 -13.38
N ARG A 82 8.51 5.37 -12.84
CA ARG A 82 8.39 5.13 -11.40
C ARG A 82 9.75 4.79 -10.81
N PRO A 83 10.09 5.32 -9.63
CA PRO A 83 11.36 5.04 -8.97
C PRO A 83 11.36 3.65 -8.33
N ASP A 84 12.55 3.08 -8.08
CA ASP A 84 12.68 1.71 -7.55
C ASP A 84 11.95 1.50 -6.22
N PHE A 85 11.93 2.51 -5.35
CA PHE A 85 11.25 2.42 -4.06
C PHE A 85 9.73 2.23 -4.18
N TYR A 86 9.12 2.54 -5.33
CA TYR A 86 7.72 2.20 -5.60
C TYR A 86 7.54 0.68 -5.67
N TYR A 87 8.42 -0.02 -6.39
CA TYR A 87 8.38 -1.48 -6.50
C TYR A 87 8.77 -2.14 -5.19
N GLN A 88 9.70 -1.55 -4.45
CA GLN A 88 10.03 -2.00 -3.10
C GLN A 88 8.81 -1.85 -2.18
N ALA A 89 8.09 -0.73 -2.22
CA ALA A 89 6.88 -0.54 -1.43
C ALA A 89 5.81 -1.61 -1.75
N LEU A 90 5.62 -1.96 -3.02
CA LEU A 90 4.72 -3.07 -3.41
C LEU A 90 5.13 -4.38 -2.75
N ALA A 91 6.41 -4.75 -2.84
CA ALA A 91 6.93 -5.98 -2.25
C ALA A 91 6.85 -5.98 -0.71
N ARG A 92 7.17 -4.84 -0.09
CA ARG A 92 7.12 -4.65 1.37
C ARG A 92 5.70 -4.76 1.91
N SER A 93 4.70 -4.25 1.19
CA SER A 93 3.30 -4.39 1.59
C SER A 93 2.85 -5.85 1.68
N SER A 94 3.29 -6.73 0.76
CA SER A 94 3.00 -8.16 0.88
C SER A 94 3.79 -8.83 2.00
N ASP A 95 5.08 -8.51 2.12
CA ASP A 95 5.99 -9.13 3.09
C ASP A 95 5.63 -8.75 4.53
N LEU A 96 5.21 -7.51 4.80
CA LEU A 96 4.76 -7.11 6.14
C LEU A 96 3.46 -7.82 6.55
N LEU A 97 2.54 -8.07 5.61
CA LEU A 97 1.29 -8.78 5.92
C LEU A 97 1.58 -10.24 6.26
N ALA A 98 2.54 -10.85 5.57
CA ALA A 98 3.02 -12.20 5.87
C ALA A 98 3.70 -12.30 7.25
N ARG A 99 4.37 -11.23 7.71
CA ARG A 99 5.09 -11.18 8.99
C ARG A 99 4.23 -10.70 10.18
N ALA A 100 3.16 -9.97 9.91
CA ALA A 100 2.28 -9.44 10.95
C ALA A 100 1.67 -10.59 11.76
N SER A 101 1.50 -10.42 13.08
CA SER A 101 0.83 -11.41 13.91
C SER A 101 -0.66 -11.53 13.57
N ASP A 102 -1.30 -12.63 13.97
CA ASP A 102 -2.75 -12.81 13.77
C ASP A 102 -3.56 -11.69 14.41
N GLN A 103 -3.13 -11.22 15.59
CA GLN A 103 -3.74 -10.09 16.28
C GLN A 103 -3.59 -8.81 15.44
N GLN A 104 -2.39 -8.52 14.92
CA GLN A 104 -2.16 -7.34 14.09
C GLN A 104 -3.02 -7.39 12.81
N LEU A 105 -3.14 -8.55 12.17
CA LEU A 105 -3.99 -8.73 11.00
C LEU A 105 -5.47 -8.53 11.33
N ALA A 106 -5.94 -9.12 12.44
CA ALA A 106 -7.34 -8.98 12.88
C ALA A 106 -7.67 -7.52 13.24
N GLU A 107 -6.81 -6.84 13.99
CA GLU A 107 -6.96 -5.41 14.32
C GLU A 107 -6.94 -4.54 13.07
N PHE A 108 -6.05 -4.82 12.12
CA PHE A 108 -6.00 -4.13 10.84
C PHE A 108 -7.31 -4.27 10.05
N ILE A 109 -7.82 -5.50 9.92
CA ILE A 109 -9.08 -5.78 9.23
C ILE A 109 -10.23 -5.03 9.92
N ALA A 110 -10.35 -5.16 11.25
CA ALA A 110 -11.41 -4.51 12.02
C ALA A 110 -11.36 -2.97 11.89
N THR A 111 -10.16 -2.39 11.92
CA THR A 111 -9.97 -0.94 11.82
C THR A 111 -10.31 -0.40 10.43
N TYR A 112 -9.86 -1.08 9.37
CA TYR A 112 -9.85 -0.51 8.02
C TYR A 112 -10.97 -0.99 7.10
N THR A 113 -11.73 -2.03 7.47
CA THR A 113 -12.85 -2.53 6.65
C THR A 113 -13.82 -1.44 6.22
N GLU A 114 -14.15 -0.51 7.13
CA GLU A 114 -15.12 0.56 6.86
C GLU A 114 -14.48 1.89 6.46
N ILE A 115 -13.17 2.04 6.66
CA ILE A 115 -12.46 3.31 6.46
C ILE A 115 -11.70 3.32 5.14
N ASP A 116 -10.89 2.28 4.91
CA ASP A 116 -9.99 2.19 3.77
C ASP A 116 -9.61 0.74 3.48
N THR A 117 -10.39 0.13 2.58
CA THR A 117 -10.33 -1.28 2.25
C THR A 117 -9.06 -1.74 1.53
N ARG A 118 -8.18 -0.82 1.12
CA ARG A 118 -6.88 -1.20 0.52
C ARG A 118 -6.10 -2.10 1.49
N PHE A 119 -5.61 -3.23 0.97
CA PHE A 119 -4.90 -4.28 1.72
C PHE A 119 -5.74 -5.09 2.72
N VAL A 120 -7.03 -4.77 2.94
CA VAL A 120 -7.87 -5.49 3.90
C VAL A 120 -8.15 -6.91 3.42
N ALA A 121 -8.46 -7.08 2.13
CA ALA A 121 -8.70 -8.40 1.56
C ALA A 121 -7.43 -9.26 1.59
N GLU A 122 -6.26 -8.66 1.33
CA GLU A 122 -4.95 -9.31 1.43
C GLU A 122 -4.62 -9.73 2.87
N ALA A 123 -4.86 -8.87 3.85
CA ALA A 123 -4.70 -9.19 5.27
C ALA A 123 -5.61 -10.35 5.71
N ALA A 124 -6.89 -10.30 5.31
CA ALA A 124 -7.86 -11.37 5.57
C ALA A 124 -7.48 -12.69 4.89
N THR A 125 -6.90 -12.62 3.68
CA THR A 125 -6.37 -13.79 2.98
C THR A 125 -5.20 -14.42 3.74
N CYS A 126 -4.26 -13.61 4.25
CA CYS A 126 -3.17 -14.12 5.09
C CYS A 126 -3.69 -14.79 6.37
N LEU A 127 -4.66 -14.16 7.05
CA LEU A 127 -5.22 -14.71 8.27
C LEU A 127 -6.00 -16.03 8.00
N LEU A 128 -6.76 -16.10 6.91
CA LEU A 128 -7.42 -17.32 6.46
C LEU A 128 -6.42 -18.45 6.18
N ALA A 129 -5.30 -18.15 5.49
CA ALA A 129 -4.27 -19.14 5.22
C ALA A 129 -3.72 -19.76 6.52
N ARG A 130 -3.50 -18.95 7.55
CA ARG A 130 -3.04 -19.42 8.87
C ARG A 130 -4.10 -20.25 9.60
N TYR A 131 -5.37 -19.84 9.55
CA TYR A 131 -6.47 -20.67 10.08
C TYR A 131 -6.57 -22.02 9.39
N ARG A 132 -6.32 -22.08 8.07
CA ARG A 132 -6.24 -23.33 7.31
C ARG A 132 -5.08 -24.21 7.78
N GLN A 133 -3.89 -23.65 7.93
CA GLN A 133 -2.72 -24.37 8.43
C GLN A 133 -2.94 -24.97 9.82
N ARG A 134 -3.62 -24.23 10.72
CA ARG A 134 -3.92 -24.69 12.09
C ARG A 134 -5.17 -25.56 12.23
N GLY A 135 -5.92 -25.79 11.14
CA GLY A 135 -7.14 -26.59 11.17
C GLY A 135 -8.32 -25.96 11.91
N GLU A 136 -8.32 -24.62 12.06
CA GLU A 136 -9.37 -23.88 12.77
C GLU A 136 -10.64 -23.69 11.91
N SER A 137 -11.38 -24.77 11.64
CA SER A 137 -12.48 -24.77 10.65
C SER A 137 -13.57 -23.71 10.87
N ALA A 138 -13.88 -23.37 12.13
CA ALA A 138 -14.85 -22.31 12.42
C ALA A 138 -14.36 -20.93 11.94
N ASN A 139 -13.12 -20.58 12.28
CA ASN A 139 -12.51 -19.30 11.89
C ASN A 139 -12.26 -19.23 10.37
N GLN A 140 -11.91 -20.37 9.74
CA GLN A 140 -11.80 -20.46 8.28
C GLN A 140 -13.12 -20.08 7.61
N ARG A 141 -14.23 -20.70 8.03
CA ARG A 141 -15.54 -20.46 7.44
C ARG A 141 -15.98 -19.00 7.59
N THR A 142 -15.82 -18.44 8.79
CA THR A 142 -16.13 -17.02 9.02
C THR A 142 -15.32 -16.09 8.12
N MET A 143 -14.03 -16.37 7.95
CA MET A 143 -13.17 -15.53 7.11
C MET A 143 -13.46 -15.71 5.60
N GLU A 144 -13.83 -16.91 5.17
CA GLU A 144 -14.29 -17.18 3.80
C GLU A 144 -15.60 -16.47 3.49
N GLU A 145 -16.58 -16.52 4.39
CA GLU A 145 -17.85 -15.79 4.29
C GLU A 145 -17.60 -14.28 4.22
N TYR A 146 -16.76 -13.74 5.13
CA TYR A 146 -16.35 -12.34 5.11
C TYR A 146 -15.71 -11.92 3.78
N LEU A 147 -14.73 -12.66 3.27
CA LEU A 147 -14.06 -12.35 2.00
C LEU A 147 -15.03 -12.38 0.82
N ALA A 148 -15.96 -13.35 0.80
CA ALA A 148 -16.95 -13.47 -0.26
C ALA A 148 -17.96 -12.32 -0.25
N GLU A 149 -18.41 -11.90 0.94
CA GLU A 149 -19.40 -10.83 1.11
C GLU A 149 -18.79 -9.44 0.90
N ALA A 150 -17.67 -9.15 1.58
CA ALA A 150 -17.06 -7.82 1.58
C ALA A 150 -16.18 -7.56 0.35
N PHE A 151 -15.58 -8.61 -0.25
CA PHE A 151 -14.62 -8.47 -1.35
C PHE A 151 -14.86 -9.45 -2.52
N PRO A 152 -16.05 -9.45 -3.14
CA PRO A 152 -16.39 -10.40 -4.21
C PRO A 152 -15.44 -10.30 -5.42
N ALA A 153 -14.92 -9.12 -5.72
CA ALA A 153 -13.95 -8.92 -6.80
C ALA A 153 -12.54 -9.43 -6.47
N HIS A 154 -12.19 -9.57 -5.18
CA HIS A 154 -10.91 -10.10 -4.74
C HIS A 154 -10.85 -11.62 -4.93
N ALA A 155 -11.95 -12.32 -4.66
CA ALA A 155 -12.10 -13.75 -4.89
C ALA A 155 -11.88 -14.14 -6.37
N LEU A 156 -12.14 -13.23 -7.30
CA LEU A 156 -11.92 -13.43 -8.74
C LEU A 156 -10.46 -13.17 -9.16
N ARG A 157 -9.65 -12.48 -8.34
CA ARG A 157 -8.28 -12.06 -8.66
C ARG A 157 -7.18 -12.87 -7.98
N THR A 158 -7.51 -13.71 -7.00
CA THR A 158 -6.56 -14.60 -6.30
C THR A 158 -5.91 -15.57 -7.28
N SER A 159 -4.84 -15.11 -7.93
CA SER A 159 -3.98 -15.85 -8.84
C SER A 159 -2.56 -15.84 -8.27
N SER A 160 -2.21 -16.92 -7.56
CA SER A 160 -0.86 -17.42 -7.24
C SER A 160 0.11 -16.58 -6.38
N GLN A 161 0.07 -15.25 -6.39
CA GLN A 161 1.13 -14.45 -5.73
C GLN A 161 0.91 -14.16 -4.24
N LEU A 162 -0.35 -14.02 -3.78
CA LEU A 162 -0.66 -13.75 -2.37
C LEU A 162 -0.68 -15.03 -1.52
N ASP A 163 -1.17 -16.14 -2.07
CA ASP A 163 -1.14 -17.44 -1.39
C ASP A 163 0.28 -17.93 -1.13
N ALA A 164 1.24 -17.57 -1.98
CA ALA A 164 2.65 -17.90 -1.78
C ALA A 164 3.33 -17.05 -0.68
N GLY A 165 2.90 -15.79 -0.51
CA GLY A 165 3.50 -14.85 0.45
C GLY A 165 3.05 -15.08 1.89
N CYS A 166 1.78 -15.41 2.12
CA CYS A 166 1.22 -15.58 3.47
C CYS A 166 1.50 -16.97 4.10
N ASN A 167 2.07 -17.91 3.32
CA ASN A 167 2.37 -19.28 3.74
C ASN A 167 3.77 -19.45 4.36
N THR A 168 4.47 -18.36 4.69
CA THR A 168 5.82 -18.47 5.26
C THR A 168 5.74 -18.90 6.72
N ASP A 169 6.16 -20.13 6.98
CA ASP A 169 6.41 -20.69 8.31
C ASP A 169 7.24 -19.72 9.17
N SER A 170 6.78 -19.46 10.39
CA SER A 170 7.58 -19.02 11.52
C SER A 170 7.09 -19.77 12.76
#